data_AF-A0A8E0RPY1-F1
#
_entry.id   AF-A0A8E0RPY1-F1
#
_cell.length_a   1.000
_cell.length_b   1.000
_cell.length_c   1.000
_cell.angle_alpha   90.00
_cell.angle_beta   90.00
_cell.angle_gamma   90.00
#
_symmetry.space_group_name_H-M   'P 1'
#
loop_
_entity.id
_entity.type
_entity.pdbx_description
1 polymer ?
#
loop_
_entity_poly.entity_id
_entity_poly.type
_entity_poly.pdbx_seq_one_letter_code
_entity_poly.pdbx_strand_id
1 'polypeptide(L)'
;MFLLLLILVYFASASSANSVSCKDERGNSVDWFIAYKLPASFKYVYLSPDLDDWKLSNKSVTSDGAMFHTYEAMFKLKNSDSAMYGMYNDEVPGNETRANGSSWGHMKGALAFDQLSGLWVIHSIPKLSEDMNHYRYPSSGKTYGQHVLCITLNSSYLQPVGRTKTLNNFYMVNIIGISLFVSTLQFLVEQLSTAKPQFFSSYISNDWKTRYPDILALFQGGHLTRVNNRTHSFETLNGRLQMRHFSKSTHFNNGE
;
A
#
# COMPACT_ATOMS: atom_id res chain seq x y z
N MET A 1 -36.68 23.27 14.44
CA MET A 1 -36.77 21.98 13.72
C MET A 1 -36.16 22.05 12.31
N PHE A 2 -36.55 23.01 11.48
CA PHE A 2 -35.96 23.22 10.14
C PHE A 2 -34.44 23.51 10.14
N LEU A 3 -33.95 24.30 11.10
CA LEU A 3 -32.51 24.62 11.23
C LEU A 3 -31.66 23.39 11.60
N LEU A 4 -32.21 22.47 12.41
CA LEU A 4 -31.56 21.22 12.79
C LEU A 4 -31.48 20.24 11.61
N LEU A 5 -32.52 20.18 10.77
CA LEU A 5 -32.52 19.41 9.52
C LEU A 5 -31.48 19.95 8.52
N LEU A 6 -31.36 21.28 8.40
CA LEU A 6 -30.36 21.92 7.53
C LEU A 6 -28.92 21.63 8.01
N ILE A 7 -28.67 21.62 9.32
CA ILE A 7 -27.35 21.27 9.88
C ILE A 7 -27.05 19.77 9.66
N LEU A 8 -28.03 18.87 9.85
CA LEU A 8 -27.87 17.43 9.55
C LEU A 8 -27.60 17.15 8.06
N VAL A 9 -28.27 17.88 7.15
CA VAL A 9 -28.02 17.78 5.70
C VAL A 9 -26.66 18.40 5.32
N TYR A 10 -26.25 19.47 5.99
CA TYR A 10 -24.93 20.11 5.78
C TYR A 10 -23.78 19.21 6.26
N PHE A 11 -23.93 18.53 7.41
CA PHE A 11 -22.98 17.50 7.86
C PHE A 11 -22.98 16.25 6.97
N ALA A 12 -24.12 15.86 6.41
CA ALA A 12 -24.19 14.77 5.43
C ALA A 12 -23.56 15.14 4.07
N SER A 13 -23.36 16.43 3.80
CA SER A 13 -22.73 16.97 2.59
C SER A 13 -21.23 17.27 2.78
N ALA A 14 -20.66 16.96 3.95
CA ALA A 14 -19.20 16.89 4.08
C ALA A 14 -18.75 15.77 3.14
N SER A 15 -18.29 16.18 1.96
CA SER A 15 -17.70 15.33 0.95
C SER A 15 -16.83 14.30 1.64
N SER A 16 -17.28 13.05 1.66
CA SER A 16 -16.44 11.92 2.01
C SER A 16 -15.31 11.96 0.99
N ALA A 17 -14.19 12.58 1.36
CA ALA A 17 -12.94 12.33 0.69
C ALA A 17 -12.81 10.81 0.70
N ASN A 18 -13.00 10.19 -0.46
CA ASN A 18 -13.01 8.74 -0.56
C ASN A 18 -11.66 8.27 -0.05
N SER A 19 -11.68 7.67 1.13
CA SER A 19 -10.45 7.34 1.83
C SER A 19 -9.65 6.34 1.01
N VAL A 20 -8.33 6.45 1.08
CA VAL A 20 -7.43 5.59 0.30
C VAL A 20 -7.70 4.13 0.59
N SER A 21 -7.99 3.36 -0.45
CA SER A 21 -8.42 1.96 -0.35
C SER A 21 -8.21 1.23 -1.67
N CYS A 22 -8.04 -0.09 -1.57
CA CYS A 22 -8.13 -1.00 -2.71
C CYS A 22 -9.51 -0.88 -3.37
N LYS A 23 -9.54 -1.03 -4.69
CA LYS A 23 -10.78 -0.99 -5.48
C LYS A 23 -11.10 -2.35 -6.08
N ASP A 24 -12.37 -2.72 -6.08
CA ASP A 24 -12.86 -3.93 -6.73
C ASP A 24 -12.97 -3.75 -8.26
N GLU A 25 -13.50 -4.79 -8.92
CA GLU A 25 -13.78 -4.79 -10.35
C GLU A 25 -14.73 -3.68 -10.82
N ARG A 26 -15.46 -2.99 -9.94
CA ARG A 26 -16.42 -1.92 -10.28
C ARG A 26 -15.95 -0.55 -9.79
N GLY A 27 -14.79 -0.47 -9.15
CA GLY A 27 -14.26 0.75 -8.57
C GLY A 27 -14.75 1.05 -7.15
N ASN A 28 -15.46 0.13 -6.50
CA ASN A 28 -15.87 0.28 -5.10
C ASN A 28 -14.70 -0.02 -4.16
N SER A 29 -14.68 0.63 -3.00
CA SER A 29 -13.70 0.32 -1.96
C SER A 29 -13.89 -1.10 -1.41
N VAL A 30 -12.78 -1.84 -1.28
CA VAL A 30 -12.75 -3.17 -0.65
C VAL A 30 -11.60 -3.30 0.34
N ASP A 31 -11.76 -4.20 1.30
CA ASP A 31 -10.78 -4.40 2.37
C ASP A 31 -9.49 -5.06 1.85
N TRP A 32 -9.63 -5.96 0.89
CA TRP A 32 -8.53 -6.58 0.16
C TRP A 32 -9.02 -7.11 -1.18
N PHE A 33 -8.09 -7.45 -2.08
CA PHE A 33 -8.37 -8.37 -3.18
C PHE A 33 -7.09 -9.12 -3.56
N ILE A 34 -7.28 -10.32 -4.12
CA ILE A 34 -6.21 -11.10 -4.74
C ILE A 34 -6.56 -11.25 -6.21
N ALA A 35 -5.58 -11.08 -7.09
CA ALA A 35 -5.74 -11.35 -8.51
C ALA A 35 -4.58 -12.19 -9.03
N TYR A 36 -4.89 -13.09 -9.97
CA TYR A 36 -3.93 -13.91 -10.69
C TYR A 36 -4.16 -13.76 -12.18
N LYS A 37 -3.24 -13.07 -12.86
CA LYS A 37 -3.24 -12.98 -14.32
C LYS A 37 -2.75 -14.28 -14.93
N LEU A 38 -3.47 -14.81 -15.90
CA LEU A 38 -3.19 -16.08 -16.55
C LEU A 38 -2.00 -15.98 -17.55
N PRO A 39 -1.16 -17.01 -17.67
CA PRO A 39 -0.05 -17.03 -18.63
C PRO A 39 -0.55 -16.91 -20.09
N ALA A 40 0.32 -16.40 -20.96
CA ALA A 40 0.04 -16.14 -22.38
C ALA A 40 -1.22 -15.28 -22.67
N SER A 41 -1.73 -14.57 -21.67
CA SER A 41 -3.01 -13.87 -21.69
C SER A 41 -2.98 -12.60 -20.85
N PHE A 42 -3.97 -11.73 -21.03
CA PHE A 42 -4.27 -10.59 -20.13
C PHE A 42 -5.54 -10.82 -19.30
N LYS A 43 -6.18 -11.98 -19.46
CA LYS A 43 -7.27 -12.41 -18.58
C LYS A 43 -6.72 -12.76 -17.21
N TYR A 44 -7.53 -12.53 -16.18
CA TYR A 44 -7.16 -12.83 -14.81
C TYR A 44 -8.36 -13.39 -14.04
N VAL A 45 -8.06 -14.18 -13.03
CA VAL A 45 -9.02 -14.55 -11.98
C VAL A 45 -8.78 -13.66 -10.77
N TYR A 46 -9.82 -13.40 -9.99
CA TYR A 46 -9.72 -12.59 -8.79
C TYR A 46 -10.61 -13.13 -7.66
N LEU A 47 -10.26 -12.77 -6.44
CA LEU A 47 -11.02 -13.03 -5.23
C LEU A 47 -11.03 -11.74 -4.40
N SER A 48 -12.16 -11.42 -3.80
CA SER A 48 -12.35 -10.28 -2.91
C SER A 48 -13.24 -10.70 -1.74
N PRO A 49 -13.31 -9.92 -0.64
CA PRO A 49 -14.03 -10.31 0.57
C PRO A 49 -15.50 -10.71 0.36
N ASP A 50 -16.14 -10.15 -0.68
CA ASP A 50 -17.57 -10.35 -0.97
C ASP A 50 -17.83 -11.44 -2.01
N LEU A 51 -16.81 -12.26 -2.29
CA LEU A 51 -16.89 -13.40 -3.20
C LEU A 51 -16.61 -14.70 -2.45
N ASP A 52 -17.46 -15.70 -2.71
CA ASP A 52 -17.32 -17.03 -2.12
C ASP A 52 -16.19 -17.85 -2.78
N ASP A 53 -15.85 -17.56 -4.04
CA ASP A 53 -14.81 -18.27 -4.80
C ASP A 53 -14.17 -17.36 -5.87
N TRP A 54 -13.06 -17.81 -6.43
CA TRP A 54 -12.35 -17.18 -7.53
C TRP A 54 -13.27 -16.98 -8.73
N LYS A 55 -13.27 -15.76 -9.27
CA LYS A 55 -14.02 -15.42 -10.47
C LYS A 55 -13.07 -15.07 -11.62
N LEU A 56 -13.33 -15.64 -12.79
CA LEU A 56 -12.71 -15.17 -14.02
C LEU A 56 -13.29 -13.80 -14.35
N SER A 57 -12.43 -12.78 -14.40
CA SER A 57 -12.86 -11.43 -14.79
C SER A 57 -13.26 -11.39 -16.27
N ASN A 58 -14.31 -10.64 -16.57
CA ASN A 58 -14.67 -10.28 -17.94
C ASN A 58 -13.85 -9.09 -18.47
N LYS A 59 -13.00 -8.50 -17.62
CA LYS A 59 -12.12 -7.37 -17.94
C LYS A 59 -10.72 -7.87 -18.31
N SER A 60 -9.98 -7.03 -19.03
CA SER A 60 -8.54 -7.23 -19.25
C SER A 60 -7.78 -6.53 -18.14
N VAL A 61 -6.77 -7.21 -17.55
CA VAL A 61 -5.91 -6.61 -16.53
C VAL A 61 -5.24 -5.32 -17.03
N THR A 62 -5.15 -5.12 -18.35
CA THR A 62 -4.43 -4.01 -18.96
C THR A 62 -5.18 -2.69 -18.96
N SER A 63 -6.52 -2.70 -18.85
CA SER A 63 -7.34 -1.54 -19.18
C SER A 63 -8.50 -1.27 -18.23
N ASP A 64 -8.85 -2.23 -17.38
CA ASP A 64 -9.99 -2.09 -16.47
C ASP A 64 -9.86 -3.08 -15.29
N GLY A 65 -10.72 -2.94 -14.29
CA GLY A 65 -10.84 -3.86 -13.16
C GLY A 65 -10.08 -3.42 -11.93
N ALA A 66 -9.95 -4.32 -10.96
CA ALA A 66 -9.49 -3.99 -9.61
C ALA A 66 -8.14 -3.25 -9.59
N MET A 67 -7.16 -3.74 -10.37
CA MET A 67 -5.85 -3.09 -10.48
C MET A 67 -5.90 -1.72 -11.14
N PHE A 68 -6.62 -1.58 -12.25
CA PHE A 68 -6.81 -0.32 -12.95
C PHE A 68 -7.46 0.71 -12.01
N HIS A 69 -8.61 0.37 -11.40
CA HIS A 69 -9.32 1.27 -10.50
C HIS A 69 -8.48 1.65 -9.27
N THR A 70 -7.70 0.72 -8.72
CA THR A 70 -6.83 0.96 -7.56
C THR A 70 -5.71 1.96 -7.90
N TYR A 71 -4.99 1.75 -9.01
CA TYR A 71 -3.90 2.65 -9.41
C TYR A 71 -4.44 4.01 -9.84
N GLU A 72 -5.52 4.08 -10.61
CA GLU A 72 -6.14 5.36 -10.99
C GLU A 72 -6.65 6.14 -9.76
N ALA A 73 -7.19 5.46 -8.74
CA ALA A 73 -7.55 6.09 -7.49
C ALA A 73 -6.31 6.61 -6.72
N MET A 74 -5.22 5.84 -6.70
CA MET A 74 -3.95 6.24 -6.10
C MET A 74 -3.36 7.50 -6.77
N PHE A 75 -3.34 7.57 -8.11
CA PHE A 75 -2.74 8.71 -8.81
C PHE A 75 -3.50 10.03 -8.58
N LYS A 76 -4.81 9.97 -8.30
CA LYS A 76 -5.60 11.16 -7.93
C LYS A 76 -5.13 11.83 -6.64
N LEU A 77 -4.39 11.14 -5.78
CA LEU A 77 -3.84 11.69 -4.54
C LEU A 77 -2.81 12.79 -4.77
N LYS A 78 -2.25 12.91 -5.99
CA LYS A 78 -1.36 14.02 -6.36
C LYS A 78 -2.00 15.40 -6.15
N ASN A 79 -3.33 15.46 -6.16
CA ASN A 79 -4.12 16.67 -5.94
C ASN A 79 -4.53 16.88 -4.46
N SER A 80 -4.04 16.05 -3.53
CA SER A 80 -4.38 16.11 -2.10
C SER A 80 -3.27 16.73 -1.27
N ASP A 81 -3.59 17.73 -0.47
CA ASP A 81 -2.63 18.37 0.44
C ASP A 81 -2.22 17.50 1.63
N SER A 82 -2.85 16.33 1.81
CA SER A 82 -2.56 15.43 2.92
C SER A 82 -2.61 13.96 2.52
N ALA A 83 -1.82 13.62 1.50
CA ALA A 83 -1.60 12.24 1.07
C ALA A 83 -0.18 11.97 0.59
N MET A 84 0.12 10.69 0.36
CA MET A 84 1.30 10.22 -0.34
C MET A 84 0.99 8.97 -1.16
N TYR A 85 1.83 8.71 -2.17
CA TYR A 85 1.95 7.39 -2.77
C TYR A 85 3.39 7.12 -3.22
N GLY A 86 3.76 5.86 -3.33
CA GLY A 86 5.04 5.42 -3.86
C GLY A 86 4.89 4.10 -4.59
N MET A 87 5.52 3.99 -5.76
CA MET A 87 5.61 2.76 -6.54
C MET A 87 7.06 2.26 -6.53
N TYR A 88 7.22 0.97 -6.30
CA TYR A 88 8.52 0.30 -6.28
C TYR A 88 8.53 -0.91 -7.20
N ASN A 89 9.68 -1.13 -7.86
CA ASN A 89 9.90 -2.23 -8.79
C ASN A 89 11.41 -2.39 -8.99
N ASP A 90 11.96 -3.58 -8.79
CA ASP A 90 13.38 -3.88 -9.10
C ASP A 90 13.65 -3.95 -10.61
N GLU A 91 12.60 -4.01 -11.42
CA GLU A 91 12.64 -3.90 -12.88
C GLU A 91 11.86 -2.64 -13.30
N VAL A 92 12.44 -1.47 -13.06
CA VAL A 92 11.79 -0.17 -13.31
C VAL A 92 11.36 0.01 -14.78
N PRO A 93 10.24 0.69 -15.05
CA PRO A 93 9.82 1.01 -16.41
C PRO A 93 10.77 1.99 -17.11
N GLY A 94 10.93 1.82 -18.44
CA GLY A 94 11.79 2.67 -19.28
C GLY A 94 13.25 2.22 -19.34
N ASN A 95 14.12 3.09 -19.87
CA ASN A 95 15.58 2.88 -19.96
C ASN A 95 16.32 3.50 -18.75
N GLU A 96 15.63 3.72 -17.63
CA GLU A 96 16.28 4.24 -16.43
C GLU A 96 17.18 3.16 -15.84
N THR A 97 18.48 3.27 -16.08
CA THR A 97 19.50 2.51 -15.36
C THR A 97 19.57 3.01 -13.92
N ARG A 98 18.60 2.63 -13.08
CA ARG A 98 18.76 2.81 -11.63
C ARG A 98 19.62 1.67 -11.09
N ALA A 99 20.93 1.92 -11.18
CA ALA A 99 22.08 1.33 -10.50
C ALA A 99 21.92 -0.05 -9.81
N ASN A 100 22.75 -1.00 -10.25
CA ASN A 100 23.19 -2.21 -9.55
C ASN A 100 22.08 -3.03 -8.86
N GLY A 101 21.42 -3.89 -9.64
CA GLY A 101 20.38 -4.82 -9.18
C GLY A 101 20.78 -5.76 -8.04
N SER A 102 22.04 -5.80 -7.64
CA SER A 102 22.51 -6.54 -6.45
C SER A 102 22.21 -5.83 -5.11
N SER A 103 21.80 -4.56 -5.13
CA SER A 103 21.65 -3.75 -3.91
C SER A 103 20.22 -3.53 -3.43
N TRP A 104 19.20 -3.84 -4.25
CA TRP A 104 17.78 -3.64 -3.95
C TRP A 104 17.06 -4.98 -3.74
N GLY A 105 15.97 -4.96 -2.97
CA GLY A 105 15.11 -6.12 -2.81
C GLY A 105 14.36 -6.45 -4.10
N HIS A 106 14.28 -7.75 -4.43
CA HIS A 106 13.44 -8.25 -5.51
C HIS A 106 11.96 -8.17 -5.11
N MET A 107 11.38 -6.98 -5.24
CA MET A 107 9.99 -6.72 -4.92
C MET A 107 9.41 -5.61 -5.77
N LYS A 108 8.10 -5.73 -5.97
CA LYS A 108 7.33 -4.86 -6.83
C LYS A 108 5.99 -4.58 -6.17
N GLY A 109 5.50 -3.36 -6.29
CA GLY A 109 4.29 -2.95 -5.61
C GLY A 109 4.09 -1.44 -5.57
N ALA A 110 3.07 -1.05 -4.82
CA ALA A 110 2.73 0.34 -4.60
C ALA A 110 2.11 0.50 -3.21
N LEU A 111 2.28 1.66 -2.60
CA LEU A 111 1.55 2.04 -1.41
C LEU A 111 1.03 3.46 -1.56
N ALA A 112 -0.10 3.73 -0.91
CA ALA A 112 -0.66 5.06 -0.84
C ALA A 112 -1.41 5.24 0.46
N PHE A 113 -1.35 6.43 1.04
CA PHE A 113 -1.99 6.74 2.31
C PHE A 113 -2.53 8.17 2.32
N ASP A 114 -3.64 8.34 3.02
CA ASP A 114 -4.17 9.61 3.52
C ASP A 114 -4.20 9.58 5.06
N GLN A 115 -4.86 10.58 5.66
CA GLN A 115 -4.92 10.71 7.11
C GLN A 115 -5.63 9.54 7.82
N LEU A 116 -6.55 8.85 7.14
CA LEU A 116 -7.44 7.86 7.74
C LEU A 116 -7.02 6.43 7.40
N SER A 117 -6.58 6.21 6.16
CA SER A 117 -6.37 4.88 5.61
C SER A 117 -5.28 4.86 4.55
N GLY A 118 -4.93 3.67 4.10
CA GLY A 118 -4.04 3.48 2.99
C GLY A 118 -4.32 2.18 2.26
N LEU A 119 -3.57 1.97 1.20
CA LEU A 119 -3.51 0.73 0.47
C LEU A 119 -2.06 0.29 0.32
N TRP A 120 -1.87 -1.03 0.25
CA TRP A 120 -0.60 -1.65 -0.10
C TRP A 120 -0.83 -2.74 -1.14
N VAL A 121 -0.25 -2.54 -2.32
CA VAL A 121 -0.24 -3.47 -3.43
C VAL A 121 1.11 -4.19 -3.45
N ILE A 122 1.07 -5.52 -3.47
CA ILE A 122 2.23 -6.40 -3.64
C ILE A 122 1.98 -7.23 -4.90
N HIS A 123 2.93 -7.27 -5.82
CA HIS A 123 2.77 -8.00 -7.07
C HIS A 123 4.09 -8.53 -7.65
N SER A 124 3.98 -9.36 -8.69
CA SER A 124 5.15 -9.87 -9.44
C SER A 124 5.39 -9.21 -10.81
N ILE A 125 4.57 -8.23 -11.20
CA ILE A 125 4.55 -7.64 -12.56
C ILE A 125 5.75 -6.67 -12.77
N PRO A 126 6.74 -7.02 -13.61
CA PRO A 126 7.88 -6.13 -13.91
C PRO A 126 7.41 -4.85 -14.60
N LYS A 127 8.08 -3.72 -14.38
CA LYS A 127 7.81 -2.44 -15.08
C LYS A 127 6.42 -1.81 -14.86
N LEU A 128 5.61 -2.32 -13.94
CA LEU A 128 4.30 -1.72 -13.62
C LEU A 128 4.46 -0.55 -12.63
N SER A 129 3.83 0.62 -12.82
CA SER A 129 3.16 1.10 -14.05
C SER A 129 4.18 1.71 -15.01
N GLU A 130 4.05 1.48 -16.32
CA GLU A 130 4.96 2.10 -17.28
C GLU A 130 4.73 3.62 -17.44
N ASP A 131 3.59 4.12 -16.97
CA ASP A 131 3.25 5.54 -16.88
C ASP A 131 3.34 6.04 -15.43
N MET A 132 3.86 7.26 -15.23
CA MET A 132 4.08 7.82 -13.91
C MET A 132 2.82 8.39 -13.25
N ASN A 133 1.76 8.66 -14.01
CA ASN A 133 0.52 9.28 -13.54
C ASN A 133 -0.74 8.47 -13.87
N HIS A 134 -0.62 7.42 -14.68
CA HIS A 134 -1.73 6.54 -15.04
C HIS A 134 -1.36 5.07 -14.95
N TYR A 135 -2.37 4.21 -14.85
CA TYR A 135 -2.19 2.79 -14.94
C TYR A 135 -1.88 2.37 -16.38
N ARG A 136 -0.68 1.85 -16.61
CA ARG A 136 -0.27 1.27 -17.88
C ARG A 136 0.42 -0.06 -17.64
N TYR A 137 -0.31 -1.12 -17.97
CA TYR A 137 0.19 -2.49 -17.84
C TYR A 137 1.22 -2.80 -18.94
N PRO A 138 2.39 -3.35 -18.59
CA PRO A 138 3.46 -3.65 -19.54
C PRO A 138 3.08 -4.78 -20.48
N SER A 139 3.33 -4.60 -21.78
CA SER A 139 3.05 -5.63 -22.79
C SER A 139 3.84 -6.93 -22.57
N SER A 140 5.05 -6.82 -22.01
CA SER A 140 5.88 -7.97 -21.60
C SER A 140 5.23 -8.83 -20.50
N GLY A 141 4.28 -8.26 -19.74
CA GLY A 141 3.54 -8.98 -18.71
C GLY A 141 2.56 -10.03 -19.25
N LYS A 142 2.44 -10.22 -20.58
CA LYS A 142 1.59 -11.25 -21.20
C LYS A 142 2.12 -12.67 -21.00
N THR A 143 3.44 -12.87 -21.02
CA THR A 143 4.06 -14.21 -21.12
C THR A 143 3.74 -15.10 -19.92
N TYR A 144 4.06 -14.63 -18.71
CA TYR A 144 3.96 -15.44 -17.48
C TYR A 144 2.69 -15.13 -16.69
N GLY A 145 2.32 -16.06 -15.80
CA GLY A 145 1.34 -15.78 -14.77
C GLY A 145 1.86 -14.71 -13.79
N GLN A 146 0.98 -13.88 -13.25
CA GLN A 146 1.35 -12.81 -12.34
C GLN A 146 0.38 -12.76 -11.17
N HIS A 147 0.90 -12.64 -9.95
CA HIS A 147 0.06 -12.48 -8.75
C HIS A 147 0.02 -11.02 -8.32
N VAL A 148 -1.10 -10.67 -7.70
CA VAL A 148 -1.36 -9.37 -7.09
C VAL A 148 -2.12 -9.60 -5.78
N LEU A 149 -1.70 -8.90 -4.74
CA LEU A 149 -2.43 -8.72 -3.49
C LEU A 149 -2.56 -7.22 -3.24
N CYS A 150 -3.78 -6.74 -3.03
CA CYS A 150 -4.03 -5.38 -2.53
C CYS A 150 -4.68 -5.48 -1.16
N ILE A 151 -4.20 -4.68 -0.21
CA ILE A 151 -4.65 -4.63 1.16
C ILE A 151 -5.01 -3.19 1.52
N THR A 152 -6.22 -2.95 2.02
CA THR A 152 -6.61 -1.66 2.61
C THR A 152 -6.22 -1.67 4.09
N LEU A 153 -5.55 -0.63 4.54
CA LEU A 153 -4.88 -0.53 5.83
C LEU A 153 -5.33 0.72 6.60
N ASN A 154 -5.27 0.66 7.93
CA ASN A 154 -5.36 1.86 8.76
C ASN A 154 -4.09 2.71 8.61
N SER A 155 -4.21 4.04 8.64
CA SER A 155 -3.05 4.94 8.57
C SER A 155 -2.08 4.78 9.74
N SER A 156 -2.51 4.15 10.84
CA SER A 156 -1.65 3.78 11.97
C SER A 156 -0.49 2.84 11.61
N TYR A 157 -0.59 2.08 10.51
CA TYR A 157 0.49 1.22 10.02
C TYR A 157 1.67 1.98 9.39
N LEU A 158 1.53 3.30 9.17
CA LEU A 158 2.54 4.17 8.59
C LEU A 158 3.28 5.05 9.62
N GLN A 159 3.12 4.81 10.92
CA GLN A 159 3.66 5.72 11.93
C GLN A 159 5.21 5.83 11.87
N PRO A 160 5.80 7.05 11.98
CA PRO A 160 7.25 7.29 11.84
C PRO A 160 8.11 6.73 12.98
N VAL A 161 9.34 6.33 12.64
CA VAL A 161 10.36 5.80 13.57
C VAL A 161 10.71 6.88 14.58
N GLY A 162 10.37 6.65 15.85
CA GLY A 162 10.68 7.56 16.96
C GLY A 162 9.54 8.46 17.43
N ARG A 163 8.40 8.57 16.73
CA ARG A 163 7.17 9.16 17.32
C ARG A 163 6.55 8.30 18.40
N THR A 164 6.93 7.02 18.46
CA THR A 164 6.70 6.15 19.61
C THR A 164 7.27 6.77 20.89
N LYS A 165 8.41 7.47 20.89
CA LYS A 165 8.92 8.11 22.12
C LYS A 165 8.04 9.25 22.65
N THR A 166 7.30 9.95 21.79
CA THR A 166 6.45 11.09 22.20
C THR A 166 5.00 10.68 22.44
N LEU A 167 4.49 9.65 21.76
CA LEU A 167 3.20 9.00 22.05
C LEU A 167 3.29 7.97 23.20
N ASN A 168 4.50 7.60 23.62
CA ASN A 168 4.74 6.91 24.89
C ASN A 168 4.45 7.80 26.11
N ASN A 169 3.93 9.02 25.94
CA ASN A 169 3.04 9.60 26.94
C ASN A 169 1.69 8.84 26.94
N PHE A 170 1.75 7.62 27.47
CA PHE A 170 0.75 6.98 28.32
C PHE A 170 -0.73 7.32 28.00
N TYR A 171 -1.36 6.59 27.08
CA TYR A 171 -2.79 6.29 27.22
C TYR A 171 -2.93 4.94 27.90
N MET A 172 -2.84 4.94 29.23
CA MET A 172 -3.38 3.84 30.04
C MET A 172 -4.90 3.91 29.94
N VAL A 173 -5.50 3.25 28.95
CA VAL A 173 -6.95 3.03 28.98
C VAL A 173 -7.19 1.90 29.97
N ASN A 174 -7.46 2.27 31.23
CA ASN A 174 -7.75 1.35 32.31
C ASN A 174 -9.20 0.83 32.13
N ILE A 175 -9.37 -0.21 31.31
CA ILE A 175 -10.60 -0.98 31.26
C ILE A 175 -10.34 -2.26 32.06
N ILE A 176 -10.84 -2.28 33.31
CA ILE A 176 -11.00 -3.50 34.10
C ILE A 176 -9.66 -4.27 34.30
N GLY A 177 -8.57 -3.55 34.58
CA GLY A 177 -7.30 -4.18 35.02
C GLY A 177 -6.53 -4.98 33.97
N ILE A 178 -6.91 -4.90 32.69
CA ILE A 178 -6.14 -5.52 31.59
C ILE A 178 -5.27 -4.43 30.96
N SER A 179 -3.95 -4.55 31.13
CA SER A 179 -2.98 -3.77 30.36
C SER A 179 -2.96 -4.30 28.92
N LEU A 180 -3.60 -3.59 28.00
CA LEU A 180 -3.45 -3.85 26.57
C LEU A 180 -2.22 -3.08 26.06
N PHE A 181 -1.12 -3.80 25.85
CA PHE A 181 0.00 -3.28 25.07
C PHE A 181 -0.44 -3.11 23.62
N VAL A 182 -0.80 -1.89 23.22
CA VAL A 182 -0.90 -1.54 21.80
C VAL A 182 0.49 -1.06 21.39
N SER A 183 1.33 -1.97 20.88
CA SER A 183 2.53 -1.56 20.15
C SER A 183 2.06 -0.84 18.89
N THR A 184 1.97 0.48 18.92
CA THR A 184 1.62 1.26 17.72
C THR A 184 2.73 1.06 16.71
N LEU A 185 2.37 0.24 15.72
CA LEU A 185 3.23 -0.58 14.88
C LEU A 185 3.99 0.31 13.90
N GLN A 186 5.31 0.28 13.99
CA GLN A 186 6.26 0.81 13.00
C GLN A 186 6.27 -0.04 11.71
N PHE A 187 5.14 -0.66 11.36
CA PHE A 187 5.09 -1.86 10.54
C PHE A 187 5.61 -1.64 9.13
N LEU A 188 4.97 -0.77 8.34
CA LEU A 188 5.34 -0.62 6.94
C LEU A 188 6.73 -0.03 6.80
N VAL A 189 7.08 0.96 7.63
CA VAL A 189 8.42 1.55 7.60
C VAL A 189 9.48 0.50 7.91
N GLU A 190 9.31 -0.32 8.94
CA GLU A 190 10.25 -1.41 9.26
C GLU A 190 10.31 -2.46 8.16
N GLN A 191 9.15 -2.92 7.66
CA GLN A 191 9.11 -3.95 6.61
C GLN A 191 9.80 -3.47 5.34
N LEU A 192 9.49 -2.25 4.88
CA LEU A 192 10.09 -1.67 3.68
C LEU A 192 11.58 -1.35 3.91
N SER A 193 11.98 -0.85 5.08
CA SER A 193 13.40 -0.63 5.40
C SER A 193 14.20 -1.93 5.38
N THR A 194 13.62 -3.01 5.90
CA THR A 194 14.26 -4.33 5.92
C THR A 194 14.42 -4.89 4.51
N ALA A 195 13.35 -4.77 3.72
CA ALA A 195 13.25 -5.43 2.43
C ALA A 195 13.89 -4.60 1.28
N LYS A 196 14.09 -3.30 1.51
CA LYS A 196 14.82 -2.37 0.64
C LYS A 196 14.26 -2.30 -0.80
N PRO A 197 12.99 -1.92 -0.98
CA PRO A 197 12.38 -1.76 -2.29
C PRO A 197 13.05 -0.63 -3.08
N GLN A 198 13.09 -0.76 -4.41
CA GLN A 198 13.51 0.30 -5.31
C GLN A 198 12.30 1.16 -5.72
N PHE A 199 12.09 2.29 -5.04
CA PHE A 199 11.07 3.26 -5.45
C PHE A 199 11.49 3.98 -6.73
N PHE A 200 10.60 4.04 -7.72
CA PHE A 200 10.85 4.68 -9.01
C PHE A 200 9.96 5.89 -9.28
N SER A 201 8.77 5.93 -8.68
CA SER A 201 7.84 7.06 -8.76
C SER A 201 7.17 7.27 -7.40
N SER A 202 7.02 8.52 -6.99
CA SER A 202 6.35 8.86 -5.73
C SER A 202 5.75 10.26 -5.75
N TYR A 203 4.80 10.45 -4.85
CA TYR A 203 4.22 11.73 -4.47
C TYR A 203 4.13 11.78 -2.95
N ILE A 204 4.46 12.92 -2.38
CA ILE A 204 4.25 13.19 -0.97
C ILE A 204 3.93 14.67 -0.80
N SER A 205 2.76 14.96 -0.25
CA SER A 205 2.30 16.33 0.03
C SER A 205 3.25 17.02 1.03
N ASN A 206 3.26 18.36 1.02
CA ASN A 206 4.23 19.13 1.82
C ASN A 206 4.06 18.91 3.32
N ASP A 207 2.83 18.86 3.83
CA ASP A 207 2.53 18.52 5.24
C ASP A 207 3.04 17.11 5.61
N TRP A 208 2.91 16.16 4.67
CA TRP A 208 3.36 14.79 4.89
C TRP A 208 4.87 14.62 4.90
N LYS A 209 5.63 15.42 4.14
CA LYS A 209 7.10 15.39 4.16
C LYS A 209 7.66 15.60 5.57
N THR A 210 7.09 16.57 6.29
CA THR A 210 7.50 16.87 7.67
C THR A 210 6.98 15.82 8.66
N ARG A 211 5.79 15.25 8.40
CA ARG A 211 5.15 14.26 9.27
C ARG A 211 5.78 12.87 9.19
N TYR A 212 6.24 12.46 8.00
CA TYR A 212 6.75 11.11 7.71
C TYR A 212 8.14 11.17 7.03
N PRO A 213 9.17 11.66 7.73
CA PRO A 213 10.51 11.81 7.17
C PRO A 213 11.12 10.47 6.74
N ASP A 214 10.79 9.37 7.41
CA ASP A 214 11.28 8.02 7.04
C ASP A 214 10.69 7.54 5.71
N ILE A 215 9.41 7.82 5.45
CA ILE A 215 8.77 7.51 4.16
C ILE A 215 9.40 8.36 3.06
N LEU A 216 9.63 9.64 3.32
CA LEU A 216 10.33 10.52 2.38
C LEU A 216 11.72 9.98 2.06
N ALA A 217 12.48 9.55 3.07
CA ALA A 217 13.79 8.94 2.88
C ALA A 217 13.71 7.66 2.03
N LEU A 218 12.76 6.77 2.32
CA LEU A 218 12.54 5.55 1.51
C LEU A 218 12.22 5.88 0.04
N PHE A 219 11.35 6.86 -0.21
CA PHE A 219 11.00 7.29 -1.57
C PHE A 219 12.17 7.88 -2.35
N GLN A 220 13.16 8.45 -1.64
CA GLN A 220 14.39 8.98 -2.22
C GLN A 220 15.51 7.93 -2.35
N GLY A 221 15.22 6.65 -2.05
CA GLY A 221 16.21 5.57 -2.06
C GLY A 221 17.15 5.60 -0.86
N GLY A 222 16.80 6.34 0.19
CA GLY A 222 17.51 6.38 1.45
C GLY A 222 17.50 5.03 2.16
N HIS A 223 18.55 4.76 2.91
CA HIS A 223 18.74 3.50 3.64
C HIS A 223 18.61 3.74 5.14
N LEU A 224 17.50 3.29 5.73
CA LEU A 224 17.32 3.27 7.18
C LEU A 224 18.12 2.07 7.73
N THR A 225 19.15 2.35 8.53
CA THR A 225 20.26 1.43 8.83
C THR A 225 19.86 0.17 9.61
N ARG A 226 20.43 -0.97 9.19
CA ARG A 226 20.51 -2.29 9.87
C ARG A 226 19.21 -2.81 10.44
N VAL A 227 18.37 -3.39 9.58
CA VAL A 227 17.25 -4.21 10.03
C VAL A 227 17.56 -5.68 9.79
N ASN A 228 17.66 -6.47 10.85
CA ASN A 228 17.58 -7.93 10.77
C ASN A 228 16.21 -8.31 10.20
N ASN A 229 16.01 -9.56 9.81
CA ASN A 229 14.72 -10.04 9.34
C ASN A 229 13.59 -9.65 10.32
N ARG A 230 12.42 -9.33 9.79
CA ARG A 230 11.28 -8.87 10.59
C ARG A 230 10.04 -9.64 10.20
N THR A 231 9.28 -10.03 11.21
CA THR A 231 7.94 -10.60 11.05
C THR A 231 6.98 -9.72 11.83
N HIS A 232 5.89 -9.31 11.19
CA HIS A 232 4.81 -8.57 11.85
C HIS A 232 3.47 -9.18 11.48
N SER A 233 2.58 -9.25 12.46
CA SER A 233 1.18 -9.59 12.22
C SER A 233 0.37 -8.30 12.11
N PHE A 234 -0.56 -8.25 11.18
CA PHE A 234 -1.38 -7.09 10.90
C PHE A 234 -2.70 -7.54 10.30
N GLU A 235 -3.67 -6.65 10.24
CA GLU A 235 -4.97 -6.91 9.66
C GLU A 235 -5.37 -5.80 8.70
N THR A 236 -6.32 -6.12 7.83
CA THR A 236 -6.96 -5.13 6.98
C THR A 236 -7.76 -4.11 7.80
N LEU A 237 -8.05 -2.95 7.21
CA LEU A 237 -8.75 -1.85 7.88
C LEU A 237 -10.04 -2.27 8.60
N ASN A 238 -10.81 -3.19 8.00
CA ASN A 238 -12.06 -3.70 8.58
C ASN A 238 -11.92 -5.08 9.23
N GLY A 239 -10.69 -5.56 9.44
CA GLY A 239 -10.41 -6.85 10.09
C GLY A 239 -10.87 -8.08 9.33
N ARG A 240 -11.23 -7.96 8.03
CA ARG A 240 -11.71 -9.10 7.23
C ARG A 240 -10.60 -10.06 6.80
N LEU A 241 -9.33 -9.67 6.97
CA LEU A 241 -8.18 -10.53 6.72
C LEU A 241 -7.05 -10.23 7.71
N GLN A 242 -6.64 -11.26 8.44
CA GLN A 242 -5.46 -11.23 9.31
C GLN A 242 -4.28 -11.87 8.58
N MET A 243 -3.13 -11.22 8.65
CA MET A 243 -1.94 -11.60 7.90
C MET A 243 -0.69 -11.53 8.76
N ARG A 244 0.34 -12.22 8.29
CA ARG A 244 1.70 -12.12 8.80
C ARG A 244 2.62 -11.80 7.64
N HIS A 245 3.32 -10.68 7.71
CA HIS A 245 4.32 -10.31 6.71
C HIS A 245 5.72 -10.60 7.26
N PHE A 246 6.56 -11.18 6.41
CA PHE A 246 7.96 -11.46 6.69
C PHE A 246 8.84 -10.70 5.68
N SER A 247 9.65 -9.77 6.17
CA SER A 247 10.71 -9.13 5.40
C SER A 247 12.05 -9.77 5.71
N LYS A 248 12.73 -10.26 4.67
CA LYS A 248 14.13 -10.67 4.74
C LYS A 248 15.06 -9.47 4.49
N SER A 249 16.18 -9.43 5.20
CA SER A 249 17.27 -8.49 4.91
C SER A 249 18.32 -9.13 3.99
N THR A 250 19.31 -8.34 3.57
CA THR A 250 20.47 -8.84 2.82
C THR A 250 21.34 -9.83 3.59
N HIS A 251 21.17 -9.96 4.91
CA HIS A 251 21.89 -10.92 5.77
C HIS A 251 21.14 -12.24 5.94
N PHE A 252 19.91 -12.38 5.42
CA PHE A 252 19.13 -13.59 5.56
C PHE A 252 19.86 -14.78 4.94
N ASN A 253 20.08 -15.83 5.75
CA ASN A 253 20.76 -17.07 5.35
C ASN A 253 22.26 -16.91 5.02
N ASN A 254 22.91 -15.84 5.48
CA ASN A 254 24.37 -15.64 5.30
C ASN A 254 25.23 -16.15 6.48
N GLY A 255 24.63 -16.78 7.49
CA GLY A 255 25.36 -17.41 8.60
C GLY A 255 25.99 -16.43 9.61
N GLU A 256 25.60 -15.16 9.60
CA GLU A 256 25.97 -14.14 10.60
C GLU A 256 24.93 -13.99 11.72
#